data_AF-A0AAD4PCQ2-F1
#
_entry.id   AF-A0AAD4PCQ2-F1
#
_cell.length_a   1.000
_cell.length_b   1.000
_cell.length_c   1.000
_cell.angle_alpha   90.00
_cell.angle_beta   90.00
_cell.angle_gamma   90.00
#
_symmetry.space_group_name_H-M   'P 1'
#
loop_
_entity.id
_entity.type
_entity.pdbx_description
1 polymer ?
#
loop_
_entity_poly.entity_id
_entity_poly.type
_entity_poly.pdbx_seq_one_letter_code
_entity_poly.pdbx_strand_id
1 'polypeptide(L)'
;MISLSSSERTCDVYKGSWVLDESYPLYDASNCPFIAAALNCQKQGRPDTMYLHYTWKPTHCDIPRFDGKEFMERYRGKKVMFVGDSLSKNQWESMGCMLHAAVPNANYTLASQGLLTTLSFPEYELSVKVLKNGFLVSMVNRTMRLDTLSGSSQWKGNDVLIFNSYHWWLHSGRYKTWDRYQIGNRTFQDMDLMEAYKTALTTWANWVDSNIDPTRTRVFFQGISTVHYHGAEWNEPSVRDCRGQTKPIEGSSYPGNKPRGDAVVRSVIDNMKKPAAASLLDILLLTQLRKDGHPSTYAGAGAPLDCSHWCVAGVPDTWNQLLYTNLLQT
;
A
#
# COMPACT_ATOMS: atom_id res chain seq x y z
N MET A 1 -21.19 9.60 -33.05
CA MET A 1 -19.85 9.80 -33.65
C MET A 1 -19.22 10.96 -32.92
N ILE A 2 -18.28 10.69 -32.02
CA ILE A 2 -17.54 11.73 -31.30
C ILE A 2 -16.31 12.04 -32.15
N SER A 3 -16.19 13.29 -32.55
CA SER A 3 -15.07 13.83 -33.33
C SER A 3 -13.81 13.88 -32.46
N LEU A 4 -12.79 13.12 -32.84
CA LEU A 4 -11.47 13.15 -32.22
C LEU A 4 -10.75 14.45 -32.61
N SER A 5 -10.57 15.35 -31.64
CA SER A 5 -9.56 16.40 -31.74
C SER A 5 -8.24 15.86 -31.19
N SER A 6 -7.18 15.97 -31.98
CA SER A 6 -5.86 15.41 -31.71
C SER A 6 -5.11 16.15 -30.60
N SER A 7 -5.30 15.72 -29.35
CA SER A 7 -4.25 15.55 -28.32
C SER A 7 -4.86 14.99 -27.03
N GLU A 8 -5.37 13.76 -27.05
CA GLU A 8 -5.68 13.07 -25.78
C GLU A 8 -4.36 12.78 -25.09
N ARG A 9 -3.95 13.65 -24.15
CA ARG A 9 -2.87 13.33 -23.22
C ARG A 9 -3.31 12.06 -22.49
N THR A 10 -2.55 10.99 -22.65
CA THR A 10 -2.79 9.72 -21.96
C THR A 10 -2.95 9.97 -20.46
N CYS A 11 -4.10 9.58 -19.90
CA CYS A 11 -4.43 9.72 -18.48
C CYS A 11 -3.49 8.85 -17.63
N ASP A 12 -2.57 9.51 -16.91
CA ASP A 12 -1.78 8.89 -15.86
C ASP A 12 -2.47 9.14 -14.52
N VAL A 13 -3.21 8.14 -14.03
CA VAL A 13 -4.01 8.25 -12.79
C VAL A 13 -3.16 8.50 -11.54
N TYR A 14 -1.84 8.36 -11.63
CA TYR A 14 -0.89 8.59 -10.54
C TYR A 14 -0.25 9.98 -10.58
N LYS A 15 -0.57 10.82 -11.57
CA LYS A 15 -0.14 12.23 -11.65
C LYS A 15 -1.32 13.16 -11.46
N GLY A 16 -1.23 14.03 -10.45
CA GLY A 16 -2.34 14.84 -9.99
C GLY A 16 -1.99 15.64 -8.76
N SER A 17 -3.03 16.06 -8.05
CA SER A 17 -2.93 16.80 -6.79
C SER A 17 -4.05 16.40 -5.83
N TRP A 18 -3.87 16.68 -4.55
CA TRP A 18 -4.94 16.54 -3.56
C TRP A 18 -5.90 17.73 -3.62
N VAL A 19 -7.20 17.44 -3.60
CA VAL A 19 -8.26 18.44 -3.59
C VAL A 19 -9.21 18.17 -2.42
N LEU A 20 -9.83 19.22 -1.91
CA LEU A 20 -10.85 19.07 -0.86
C LEU A 20 -12.16 18.58 -1.49
N ASP A 21 -12.77 17.58 -0.87
CA ASP A 21 -14.08 17.03 -1.20
C ASP A 21 -14.85 16.76 0.10
N GLU A 22 -15.87 17.57 0.36
CA GLU A 22 -16.68 17.47 1.58
C GLU A 22 -17.52 16.20 1.64
N SER A 23 -17.65 15.45 0.54
CA SER A 23 -18.33 14.15 0.53
C SER A 23 -17.48 13.00 1.09
N TYR A 24 -16.22 13.25 1.45
CA TYR A 24 -15.33 12.32 2.14
C TYR A 24 -15.29 12.61 3.65
N PRO A 25 -14.87 11.66 4.50
CA PRO A 25 -14.46 10.29 4.17
C PRO A 25 -15.65 9.41 3.74
N LEU A 26 -15.38 8.29 3.08
CA LEU A 26 -16.42 7.35 2.61
C LEU A 26 -17.17 6.66 3.77
N TYR A 27 -16.59 6.67 4.97
CA TYR A 27 -17.10 6.01 6.16
C TYR A 27 -16.52 6.65 7.42
N ASP A 28 -17.19 6.48 8.55
CA ASP A 28 -16.62 6.78 9.87
C ASP A 28 -15.75 5.61 10.33
N ALA A 29 -14.44 5.81 10.26
CA ALA A 29 -13.45 4.83 10.66
C ALA A 29 -13.50 4.46 12.15
N SER A 30 -14.07 5.31 13.01
CA SER A 30 -14.22 5.04 14.44
C SER A 30 -15.10 3.80 14.71
N ASN A 31 -16.02 3.51 13.78
CA ASN A 31 -16.95 2.38 13.84
C ASN A 31 -16.40 1.10 13.19
N CYS A 32 -15.26 1.16 12.49
CA CYS A 32 -14.71 -0.01 11.83
C CYS A 32 -13.98 -0.94 12.83
N PRO A 33 -14.35 -2.23 12.90
CA PRO A 33 -13.79 -3.16 13.89
C PRO A 33 -12.40 -3.71 13.51
N PHE A 34 -11.91 -3.43 12.30
CA PHE A 34 -10.67 -4.03 11.78
C PHE A 34 -9.42 -3.18 12.01
N ILE A 35 -9.59 -1.89 12.29
CA ILE A 35 -8.48 -0.94 12.37
C ILE A 35 -7.71 -1.17 13.66
N ALA A 36 -6.39 -1.34 13.54
CA ALA A 36 -5.53 -1.36 14.72
C ALA A 36 -5.65 -0.03 15.47
N ALA A 37 -5.65 -0.08 16.81
CA ALA A 37 -5.81 1.13 17.63
C ALA A 37 -4.80 2.24 17.25
N ALA A 38 -3.59 1.89 16.84
CA ALA A 38 -2.56 2.84 16.43
C ALA A 38 -2.85 3.59 15.11
N LEU A 39 -3.78 3.09 14.29
CA LEU A 39 -4.14 3.68 13.00
C LEU A 39 -5.53 4.36 13.03
N ASN A 40 -6.30 4.16 14.10
CA ASN A 40 -7.60 4.79 14.29
C ASN A 40 -7.46 6.16 14.99
N CYS A 41 -6.93 7.14 14.27
CA CYS A 41 -6.53 8.43 14.83
C CYS A 41 -7.68 9.22 15.47
N GLN A 42 -8.88 9.18 14.90
CA GLN A 42 -10.07 9.83 15.47
C GLN A 42 -10.43 9.21 16.82
N LYS A 43 -10.47 7.87 16.91
CA LYS A 43 -10.70 7.16 18.16
C LYS A 43 -9.61 7.39 19.21
N GLN A 44 -8.40 7.71 18.77
CA GLN A 44 -7.27 8.10 19.62
C GLN A 44 -7.24 9.61 19.97
N GLY A 45 -8.29 10.35 19.62
CA GLY A 45 -8.47 11.74 20.05
C GLY A 45 -7.78 12.77 19.16
N ARG A 46 -7.45 12.44 17.90
CA ARG A 46 -6.99 13.44 16.94
C ARG A 46 -8.08 14.50 16.69
N PRO A 47 -7.84 15.79 16.99
CA PRO A 47 -8.90 16.80 16.99
C PRO A 47 -9.18 17.39 15.59
N ASP A 48 -8.20 17.42 14.70
CA ASP A 48 -8.39 17.91 13.33
C ASP A 48 -8.98 16.82 12.44
N THR A 49 -9.94 17.20 11.59
CA THR A 49 -10.63 16.28 10.67
C THR A 49 -10.36 16.59 9.20
N MET A 50 -9.78 17.76 8.87
CA MET A 50 -9.58 18.23 7.49
C MET A 50 -8.82 17.21 6.62
N TYR A 51 -7.87 16.47 7.20
CA TYR A 51 -7.09 15.44 6.50
C TYR A 51 -7.97 14.31 5.89
N LEU A 52 -9.16 14.08 6.44
CA LEU A 52 -10.11 13.06 5.97
C LEU A 52 -10.82 13.46 4.67
N HIS A 53 -10.88 14.75 4.37
CA HIS A 53 -11.65 15.32 3.27
C HIS A 53 -10.82 15.54 1.99
N TYR A 54 -9.57 15.07 1.95
CA TYR A 54 -8.74 15.18 0.75
C TYR A 54 -8.89 13.96 -0.15
N THR A 55 -9.11 14.21 -1.44
CA THR A 55 -9.17 13.19 -2.50
C THR A 55 -8.10 13.44 -3.54
N TRP A 56 -7.64 12.36 -4.18
CA TRP A 56 -6.66 12.47 -5.26
C TRP A 56 -7.36 12.75 -6.58
N LYS A 57 -6.97 13.85 -7.24
CA LYS A 57 -7.48 14.24 -8.55
C LYS A 57 -6.36 14.18 -9.59
N PRO A 58 -6.40 13.22 -10.53
CA PRO A 58 -5.44 13.21 -11.63
C PRO A 58 -5.57 14.44 -12.53
N THR A 59 -4.48 14.83 -13.18
CA THR A 59 -4.41 16.10 -13.94
C THR A 59 -5.27 16.11 -15.21
N HIS A 60 -5.46 14.96 -15.85
CA HIS A 60 -6.02 14.85 -17.21
C HIS A 60 -7.26 13.95 -17.29
N CYS A 61 -7.77 13.49 -16.16
CA CYS A 61 -8.88 12.55 -16.08
C CYS A 61 -9.44 12.48 -14.67
N ASP A 62 -10.66 11.96 -14.58
CA ASP A 62 -11.27 11.59 -13.32
C ASP A 62 -11.11 10.08 -13.08
N ILE A 63 -11.06 9.69 -11.81
CA ILE A 63 -11.09 8.29 -11.39
C ILE A 63 -12.45 7.98 -10.73
N PRO A 64 -12.99 6.76 -10.92
CA PRO A 64 -14.25 6.39 -10.30
C PRO A 64 -14.17 6.49 -8.78
N ARG A 65 -15.25 6.99 -8.16
CA ARG A 65 -15.44 6.87 -6.72
C ARG A 65 -15.51 5.39 -6.37
N PHE A 66 -14.95 5.00 -5.22
CA PHE A 66 -15.03 3.62 -4.78
C PHE A 66 -16.48 3.24 -4.44
N ASP A 67 -16.99 2.20 -5.09
CA ASP A 67 -18.24 1.54 -4.75
C ASP A 67 -17.95 0.16 -4.19
N GLY A 68 -18.08 0.02 -2.87
CA GLY A 68 -17.77 -1.24 -2.19
C GLY A 68 -18.75 -2.36 -2.53
N LYS A 69 -20.02 -2.04 -2.81
CA LYS A 69 -21.02 -3.05 -3.18
C LYS A 69 -20.75 -3.57 -4.59
N GLU A 70 -20.48 -2.67 -5.54
CA GLU A 70 -20.08 -3.05 -6.90
C GLU A 70 -18.80 -3.88 -6.88
N PHE A 71 -17.80 -3.49 -6.08
CA PHE A 71 -16.57 -4.27 -5.92
C PHE A 71 -16.87 -5.69 -5.43
N MET A 72 -17.68 -5.85 -4.38
CA MET A 72 -18.00 -7.17 -3.85
C MET A 72 -18.78 -8.04 -4.85
N GLU A 73 -19.69 -7.46 -5.63
CA GLU A 73 -20.43 -8.20 -6.65
C GLU A 73 -19.51 -8.60 -7.82
N ARG A 74 -18.68 -7.68 -8.31
CA ARG A 74 -17.71 -7.96 -9.37
C ARG A 74 -16.71 -9.06 -8.96
N TYR A 75 -16.31 -9.06 -7.70
CA TYR A 75 -15.37 -10.04 -7.14
C TYR A 75 -16.06 -11.15 -6.34
N ARG A 76 -17.33 -11.44 -6.65
CA ARG A 76 -18.05 -12.55 -6.05
C ARG A 76 -17.32 -13.87 -6.29
N GLY A 77 -17.12 -14.66 -5.23
CA GLY A 77 -16.39 -15.93 -5.29
C GLY A 77 -14.86 -15.79 -5.44
N LYS A 78 -14.31 -14.57 -5.30
CA LYS A 78 -12.89 -14.28 -5.52
C LYS A 78 -12.10 -14.11 -4.23
N LYS A 79 -10.77 -14.23 -4.36
CA LYS A 79 -9.81 -14.05 -3.28
C LYS A 79 -8.84 -12.91 -3.61
N VAL A 80 -8.84 -11.88 -2.77
CA VAL A 80 -7.92 -10.74 -2.82
C VAL A 80 -6.92 -10.91 -1.68
N MET A 81 -5.62 -10.78 -1.96
CA MET A 81 -4.58 -10.94 -0.94
C MET A 81 -3.53 -9.83 -1.01
N PHE A 82 -3.35 -9.15 0.12
CA PHE A 82 -2.25 -8.23 0.38
C PHE A 82 -1.08 -9.04 0.98
N VAL A 83 0.14 -8.81 0.50
CA VAL A 83 1.34 -9.50 0.96
C VAL A 83 2.46 -8.49 1.14
N GLY A 84 2.94 -8.31 2.37
CA GLY A 84 4.02 -7.36 2.57
C GLY A 84 4.26 -6.94 4.00
N ASP A 85 4.83 -5.75 4.15
CA ASP A 85 5.16 -5.18 5.44
C ASP A 85 3.93 -4.55 6.12
N SER A 86 4.14 -3.70 7.13
CA SER A 86 3.04 -3.08 7.87
C SER A 86 2.17 -2.16 7.02
N LEU A 87 2.65 -1.64 5.89
CA LEU A 87 1.86 -0.80 4.99
C LEU A 87 0.88 -1.62 4.13
N SER A 88 1.19 -2.88 3.84
CA SER A 88 0.20 -3.83 3.30
C SER A 88 -0.95 -4.06 4.27
N LYS A 89 -0.65 -4.19 5.57
CA LYS A 89 -1.68 -4.30 6.60
C LYS A 89 -2.50 -3.01 6.71
N ASN A 90 -1.85 -1.86 6.64
CA ASN A 90 -2.51 -0.55 6.66
C ASN A 90 -3.51 -0.40 5.50
N GLN A 91 -3.14 -0.83 4.28
CA GLN A 91 -4.03 -0.83 3.12
C GLN A 91 -5.17 -1.86 3.26
N TRP A 92 -4.87 -3.06 3.76
CA TRP A 92 -5.86 -4.11 3.99
C TRP A 92 -6.90 -3.71 5.04
N GLU A 93 -6.50 -3.05 6.14
CA GLU A 93 -7.43 -2.54 7.16
C GLU A 93 -8.40 -1.51 6.56
N SER A 94 -7.88 -0.57 5.76
CA SER A 94 -8.70 0.37 4.99
C SER A 94 -9.67 -0.34 4.04
N MET A 95 -9.20 -1.31 3.25
CA MET A 95 -10.07 -2.06 2.32
C MET A 95 -11.19 -2.77 3.08
N GLY A 96 -10.87 -3.43 4.19
CA GLY A 96 -11.86 -4.07 5.05
C GLY A 96 -12.92 -3.10 5.56
N CYS A 97 -12.53 -1.90 5.98
CA CYS A 97 -13.46 -0.87 6.46
C CYS A 97 -14.34 -0.30 5.34
N MET A 98 -13.75 0.02 4.19
CA MET A 98 -14.48 0.52 3.02
C MET A 98 -15.55 -0.49 2.57
N LEU A 99 -15.21 -1.78 2.59
CA LEU A 99 -16.11 -2.88 2.27
C LEU A 99 -17.20 -3.07 3.32
N HIS A 100 -16.85 -3.10 4.60
CA HIS A 100 -17.83 -3.26 5.68
C HIS A 100 -18.81 -2.09 5.76
N ALA A 101 -18.35 -0.87 5.55
CA ALA A 101 -19.22 0.32 5.52
C ALA A 101 -20.17 0.32 4.32
N ALA A 102 -19.76 -0.24 3.18
CA ALA A 102 -20.61 -0.33 1.98
C ALA A 102 -21.75 -1.35 2.12
N VAL A 103 -21.59 -2.36 2.97
CA VAL A 103 -22.58 -3.41 3.22
C VAL A 103 -22.77 -3.67 4.73
N PRO A 104 -23.28 -2.69 5.50
CA PRO A 104 -23.25 -2.72 6.96
C PRO A 104 -24.03 -3.88 7.60
N ASN A 105 -25.01 -4.44 6.87
CA ASN A 105 -25.82 -5.58 7.32
C ASN A 105 -25.27 -6.94 6.90
N ALA A 106 -24.23 -6.98 6.05
CA ALA A 106 -23.66 -8.24 5.60
C ALA A 106 -22.83 -8.88 6.72
N ASN A 107 -23.00 -10.18 6.91
CA ASN A 107 -22.17 -10.92 7.85
C ASN A 107 -20.72 -10.98 7.37
N TYR A 108 -19.78 -10.94 8.31
CA TYR A 108 -18.36 -11.15 8.02
C TYR A 108 -17.73 -12.11 9.03
N THR A 109 -16.63 -12.76 8.62
CA THR A 109 -15.77 -13.52 9.52
C THR A 109 -14.34 -13.00 9.45
N LEU A 110 -13.65 -13.01 10.58
CA LEU A 110 -12.25 -12.63 10.67
C LEU A 110 -11.46 -13.77 11.32
N ALA A 111 -10.58 -14.41 10.55
CA ALA A 111 -9.78 -15.53 11.01
C ALA A 111 -8.29 -15.23 10.82
N SER A 112 -7.49 -15.53 11.85
CA SER A 112 -6.02 -15.42 11.79
C SER A 112 -5.38 -16.79 12.00
N GLN A 113 -4.45 -17.15 11.12
CA GLN A 113 -3.66 -18.37 11.19
C GLN A 113 -2.19 -18.01 10.92
N GLY A 114 -1.38 -17.98 11.99
CA GLY A 114 0.01 -17.54 11.91
C GLY A 114 0.13 -16.09 11.42
N LEU A 115 0.76 -15.90 10.26
CA LEU A 115 0.97 -14.58 9.64
C LEU A 115 -0.13 -14.18 8.66
N LEU A 116 -1.11 -15.06 8.42
CA LEU A 116 -2.22 -14.82 7.51
C LEU A 116 -3.47 -14.42 8.31
N THR A 117 -4.08 -13.30 7.94
CA THR A 117 -5.41 -12.92 8.40
C THR A 117 -6.35 -12.87 7.20
N THR A 118 -7.55 -13.43 7.33
CA THR A 118 -8.59 -13.51 6.29
C THR A 118 -9.85 -12.85 6.81
N LEU A 119 -10.28 -11.77 6.15
CA LEU A 119 -11.62 -11.21 6.26
C LEU A 119 -12.50 -11.82 5.17
N SER A 120 -13.62 -12.45 5.52
CA SER A 120 -14.54 -13.04 4.54
C SER A 120 -15.92 -12.42 4.65
N PHE A 121 -16.57 -12.22 3.50
CA PHE A 121 -17.97 -11.82 3.38
C PHE A 121 -18.73 -12.98 2.73
N PRO A 122 -19.33 -13.91 3.52
CA PRO A 122 -19.93 -15.13 2.99
C PRO A 122 -21.02 -14.91 1.95
N GLU A 123 -21.84 -13.86 2.12
CA GLU A 123 -22.90 -13.48 1.17
C GLU A 123 -22.37 -13.15 -0.22
N TYR A 124 -21.11 -12.74 -0.34
CA TYR A 124 -20.43 -12.41 -1.60
C TYR A 124 -19.39 -13.47 -1.99
N GLU A 125 -19.22 -14.52 -1.18
CA GLU A 125 -18.16 -15.52 -1.35
C GLU A 125 -16.76 -14.88 -1.53
N LEU A 126 -16.58 -13.67 -1.00
CA LEU A 126 -15.37 -12.87 -1.15
C LEU A 126 -14.46 -13.06 0.07
N SER A 127 -13.17 -13.24 -0.17
CA SER A 127 -12.15 -13.20 0.87
C SER A 127 -11.11 -12.12 0.59
N VAL A 128 -10.85 -11.27 1.57
CA VAL A 128 -9.81 -10.23 1.55
C VAL A 128 -8.78 -10.56 2.63
N LYS A 129 -7.57 -10.90 2.20
CA LYS A 129 -6.52 -11.49 3.05
C LYS A 129 -5.35 -10.53 3.20
N VAL A 130 -4.64 -10.63 4.32
CA VAL A 130 -3.31 -10.06 4.48
C VAL A 130 -2.34 -11.12 4.99
N LEU A 131 -1.20 -11.25 4.32
CA LEU A 131 -0.08 -12.08 4.73
C LEU A 131 1.10 -11.19 5.12
N LYS A 132 1.43 -11.16 6.41
CA LYS A 132 2.57 -10.38 6.92
C LYS A 132 3.88 -11.03 6.44
N ASN A 133 4.53 -10.41 5.47
CA ASN A 133 5.78 -10.88 4.88
C ASN A 133 6.58 -9.69 4.32
N GLY A 134 7.12 -8.85 5.20
CA GLY A 134 7.68 -7.55 4.80
C GLY A 134 8.98 -7.58 4.00
N PHE A 135 9.61 -8.75 3.84
CA PHE A 135 10.77 -8.91 2.96
C PHE A 135 10.46 -9.75 1.72
N LEU A 136 9.32 -10.46 1.68
CA LEU A 136 8.94 -11.49 0.70
C LEU A 136 9.83 -12.74 0.66
N VAL A 137 11.11 -12.57 0.99
CA VAL A 137 12.12 -13.63 1.09
C VAL A 137 12.22 -14.24 2.48
N SER A 138 12.82 -15.42 2.56
CA SER A 138 12.99 -16.17 3.80
C SER A 138 14.11 -15.62 4.67
N MET A 139 13.93 -15.77 5.98
CA MET A 139 14.88 -15.37 7.01
C MET A 139 15.18 -16.58 7.89
N VAL A 140 16.45 -16.96 8.02
CA VAL A 140 16.89 -18.07 8.88
C VAL A 140 18.04 -17.58 9.75
N ASN A 141 17.90 -17.63 11.08
CA ASN A 141 18.97 -17.22 12.01
C ASN A 141 19.58 -15.84 11.66
N ARG A 142 18.72 -14.83 11.47
CA ARG A 142 19.10 -13.45 11.08
C ARG A 142 19.85 -13.36 9.73
N THR A 143 19.76 -14.41 8.90
CA THR A 143 20.28 -14.45 7.53
C THR A 143 19.11 -14.33 6.56
N MET A 144 19.12 -13.28 5.75
CA MET A 144 18.11 -13.05 4.73
C MET A 144 18.52 -13.76 3.43
N ARG A 145 17.75 -14.76 3.01
CA ARG A 145 18.03 -15.56 1.80
C ARG A 145 17.34 -14.93 0.59
N LEU A 146 18.06 -14.08 -0.13
CA LEU A 146 17.52 -13.20 -1.15
C LEU A 146 16.96 -13.94 -2.37
N ASP A 147 17.37 -15.18 -2.60
CA ASP A 147 16.92 -16.06 -3.68
C ASP A 147 15.83 -17.06 -3.28
N THR A 148 15.36 -17.01 -2.04
CA THR A 148 14.39 -17.97 -1.51
C THR A 148 13.18 -17.24 -0.94
N LEU A 149 12.03 -17.35 -1.61
CA LEU A 149 10.76 -16.74 -1.18
C LEU A 149 10.17 -17.44 0.05
N SER A 150 9.51 -16.66 0.89
CA SER A 150 8.75 -17.15 2.04
C SER A 150 7.26 -17.07 1.76
N GLY A 151 6.49 -18.10 2.14
CA GLY A 151 5.02 -18.09 2.03
C GLY A 151 4.46 -18.10 0.60
N SER A 152 5.29 -18.32 -0.43
CA SER A 152 4.88 -18.23 -1.84
C SER A 152 3.85 -19.28 -2.27
N SER A 153 3.74 -20.39 -1.53
CA SER A 153 2.66 -21.37 -1.71
C SER A 153 1.28 -20.77 -1.42
N GLN A 154 1.18 -19.82 -0.47
CA GLN A 154 -0.08 -19.19 -0.07
C GLN A 154 -0.58 -18.15 -1.08
N TRP A 155 0.30 -17.66 -1.96
CA TRP A 155 -0.04 -16.66 -2.97
C TRP A 155 -0.82 -17.29 -4.13
N LYS A 156 -0.59 -18.58 -4.41
CA LYS A 156 -1.28 -19.32 -5.46
C LYS A 156 -2.77 -19.44 -5.18
N GLY A 157 -3.59 -19.37 -6.23
CA GLY A 157 -5.05 -19.51 -6.14
C GLY A 157 -5.78 -18.28 -5.58
N ASN A 158 -5.11 -17.13 -5.48
CA ASN A 158 -5.77 -15.84 -5.30
C ASN A 158 -5.97 -15.16 -6.66
N ASP A 159 -7.08 -14.44 -6.80
CA ASP A 159 -7.47 -13.77 -8.05
C ASP A 159 -6.86 -12.37 -8.16
N VAL A 160 -6.59 -11.73 -7.02
CA VAL A 160 -5.86 -10.46 -6.95
C VAL A 160 -4.78 -10.55 -5.88
N LEU A 161 -3.54 -10.23 -6.25
CA LEU A 161 -2.39 -10.15 -5.36
C LEU A 161 -1.85 -8.72 -5.32
N ILE A 162 -1.67 -8.16 -4.13
CA ILE A 162 -1.11 -6.82 -3.92
C ILE A 162 0.12 -6.97 -3.03
N PHE A 163 1.30 -6.82 -3.61
CA PHE A 163 2.57 -6.95 -2.91
C PHE A 163 3.09 -5.59 -2.42
N ASN A 164 3.78 -5.55 -1.30
CA ASN A 164 4.60 -4.42 -0.87
C ASN A 164 5.81 -4.94 -0.09
N SER A 165 6.94 -4.24 -0.17
CA SER A 165 8.15 -4.59 0.57
C SER A 165 9.09 -3.40 0.54
N TYR A 166 9.19 -2.57 1.58
CA TYR A 166 10.23 -1.53 1.61
C TYR A 166 10.59 -1.03 3.00
N HIS A 167 9.60 -0.71 3.84
CA HIS A 167 9.84 -0.03 5.11
C HIS A 167 10.73 -0.85 6.03
N TRP A 168 10.53 -2.17 6.03
CA TRP A 168 11.32 -3.09 6.85
C TRP A 168 12.77 -3.19 6.41
N TRP A 169 13.08 -2.96 5.13
CA TRP A 169 14.46 -2.96 4.64
C TRP A 169 15.28 -1.79 5.21
N LEU A 170 14.61 -0.71 5.60
CA LEU A 170 15.23 0.46 6.21
C LEU A 170 15.37 0.33 7.73
N HIS A 171 14.87 -0.76 8.34
CA HIS A 171 14.98 -0.95 9.78
C HIS A 171 16.44 -0.99 10.25
N SER A 172 16.72 -0.23 11.29
CA SER A 172 18.03 -0.11 11.93
C SER A 172 17.92 -0.32 13.45
N GLY A 173 19.07 -0.46 14.12
CA GLY A 173 19.13 -0.66 15.56
C GLY A 173 18.28 -1.84 16.03
N ARG A 174 17.44 -1.63 17.06
CA ARG A 174 16.58 -2.67 17.63
C ARG A 174 15.53 -3.25 16.67
N TYR A 175 15.22 -2.56 15.58
CA TYR A 175 14.23 -3.03 14.60
C TYR A 175 14.84 -3.86 13.48
N LYS A 176 16.18 -3.87 13.34
CA LYS A 176 16.87 -4.65 12.30
C LYS A 176 16.90 -6.13 12.68
N THR A 177 16.23 -6.95 11.88
CA THR A 177 16.07 -8.39 12.15
C THR A 177 17.06 -9.29 11.41
N TRP A 178 17.99 -8.72 10.63
CA TRP A 178 18.98 -9.46 9.87
C TRP A 178 20.38 -8.86 10.04
N ASP A 179 21.39 -9.72 9.94
CA ASP A 179 22.80 -9.34 10.03
C ASP A 179 23.58 -9.64 8.75
N ARG A 180 23.06 -10.55 7.92
CA ARG A 180 23.75 -11.05 6.73
C ARG A 180 22.76 -11.42 5.63
N TYR A 181 23.27 -11.45 4.41
CA TYR A 181 22.53 -11.87 3.22
C TYR A 181 23.07 -13.18 2.70
N GLN A 182 22.22 -13.97 2.05
CA GLN A 182 22.60 -15.23 1.42
C GLN A 182 21.99 -15.32 0.02
N ILE A 183 22.81 -15.76 -0.94
CA ILE A 183 22.41 -16.11 -2.31
C ILE A 183 23.05 -17.47 -2.62
N GLY A 184 22.23 -18.49 -2.86
CA GLY A 184 22.66 -19.88 -2.93
C GLY A 184 23.45 -20.28 -1.69
N ASN A 185 24.68 -20.76 -1.88
CA ASN A 185 25.57 -21.14 -0.79
C ASN A 185 26.52 -20.03 -0.33
N ARG A 186 26.44 -18.82 -0.92
CA ARG A 186 27.31 -17.69 -0.56
C ARG A 186 26.62 -16.79 0.45
N THR A 187 27.33 -16.47 1.53
CA THR A 187 26.87 -15.56 2.59
C THR A 187 27.68 -14.28 2.54
N PHE A 188 27.00 -13.14 2.60
CA PHE A 188 27.55 -11.80 2.55
C PHE A 188 27.31 -11.12 3.89
N GLN A 189 28.37 -10.71 4.57
CA GLN A 189 28.26 -9.92 5.80
C GLN A 189 27.89 -8.47 5.47
N ASP A 190 28.53 -7.93 4.43
CA ASP A 190 28.28 -6.58 3.93
C ASP A 190 27.84 -6.65 2.46
N MET A 191 26.65 -6.13 2.18
CA MET A 191 26.08 -5.97 0.84
C MET A 191 25.32 -4.64 0.83
N ASP A 192 25.38 -3.89 -0.27
CA ASP A 192 24.57 -2.67 -0.39
C ASP A 192 23.09 -3.02 -0.25
N LEU A 193 22.37 -2.23 0.55
CA LEU A 193 20.98 -2.51 0.87
C LEU A 193 20.09 -2.53 -0.37
N MET A 194 20.34 -1.65 -1.34
CA MET A 194 19.54 -1.59 -2.57
C MET A 194 19.91 -2.70 -3.55
N GLU A 195 21.16 -3.19 -3.53
CA GLU A 195 21.54 -4.41 -4.24
C GLU A 195 20.85 -5.64 -3.66
N ALA A 196 20.83 -5.77 -2.33
CA ALA A 196 20.14 -6.86 -1.64
C ALA A 196 18.63 -6.81 -1.92
N TYR A 197 18.03 -5.62 -1.81
CA TYR A 197 16.62 -5.38 -2.10
C TYR A 197 16.27 -5.71 -3.56
N LYS A 198 17.08 -5.25 -4.52
CA LYS A 198 16.92 -5.57 -5.94
C LYS A 198 16.99 -7.07 -6.20
N THR A 199 17.92 -7.77 -5.56
CA THR A 199 18.07 -9.22 -5.68
C THR A 199 16.81 -9.94 -5.18
N ALA A 200 16.32 -9.60 -3.98
CA ALA A 200 15.10 -10.18 -3.43
C ALA A 200 13.86 -9.93 -4.28
N LEU A 201 13.68 -8.69 -4.77
CA LEU A 201 12.56 -8.37 -5.64
C LEU A 201 12.67 -9.05 -7.01
N THR A 202 13.88 -9.25 -7.54
CA THR A 202 14.09 -10.02 -8.77
C THR A 202 13.65 -11.48 -8.58
N THR A 203 13.92 -12.07 -7.41
CA THR A 203 13.40 -13.41 -7.05
C THR A 203 11.88 -13.46 -7.02
N TRP A 204 11.23 -12.43 -6.46
CA TRP A 204 9.76 -12.30 -6.48
C TRP A 204 9.23 -12.17 -7.91
N ALA A 205 9.81 -11.30 -8.73
CA ALA A 205 9.41 -11.08 -10.11
C ALA A 205 9.51 -12.37 -10.95
N ASN A 206 10.61 -13.11 -10.80
CA ASN A 206 10.79 -14.41 -11.44
C ASN A 206 9.73 -15.44 -11.02
N TRP A 207 9.30 -15.42 -9.75
CA TRP A 207 8.20 -16.26 -9.30
C TRP A 207 6.88 -15.86 -9.95
N VAL A 208 6.58 -14.56 -10.05
CA VAL A 208 5.38 -14.06 -10.71
C VAL A 208 5.38 -14.50 -12.18
N ASP A 209 6.48 -14.27 -12.90
CA ASP A 209 6.63 -14.69 -14.30
C ASP A 209 6.40 -16.20 -14.48
N SER A 210 6.84 -17.01 -13.53
CA SER A 210 6.78 -18.47 -13.64
C SER A 210 5.46 -19.09 -13.16
N ASN A 211 4.71 -18.40 -12.29
CA ASN A 211 3.56 -18.99 -11.60
C ASN A 211 2.23 -18.28 -11.86
N ILE A 212 2.26 -17.08 -12.44
CA ILE A 212 1.06 -16.27 -12.67
C ILE A 212 0.64 -16.31 -14.14
N ASP A 213 -0.65 -16.56 -14.32
CA ASP A 213 -1.38 -16.34 -15.56
C ASP A 213 -2.14 -15.01 -15.46
N PRO A 214 -1.72 -13.96 -16.17
CA PRO A 214 -2.32 -12.62 -16.07
C PRO A 214 -3.76 -12.56 -16.56
N THR A 215 -4.25 -13.59 -17.28
CA THR A 215 -5.66 -13.68 -17.67
C THR A 215 -6.57 -14.13 -16.52
N ARG A 216 -5.99 -14.73 -15.47
CA ARG A 216 -6.72 -15.29 -14.32
C ARG A 216 -6.43 -14.57 -13.02
N THR A 217 -5.20 -14.10 -12.82
CA THR A 217 -4.76 -13.44 -11.59
C THR A 217 -4.17 -12.08 -11.92
N ARG A 218 -4.70 -11.04 -11.28
CA ARG A 218 -4.14 -9.69 -11.33
C ARG A 218 -3.09 -9.53 -10.23
N VAL A 219 -1.92 -9.02 -10.58
CA VAL A 219 -0.84 -8.76 -9.61
C VAL A 219 -0.51 -7.28 -9.63
N PHE A 220 -0.43 -6.71 -8.44
CA PHE A 220 0.02 -5.35 -8.21
C PHE A 220 1.22 -5.36 -7.29
N PHE A 221 2.15 -4.45 -7.52
CA PHE A 221 3.13 -4.05 -6.52
C PHE A 221 2.76 -2.64 -6.06
N GLN A 222 2.41 -2.48 -4.79
CA GLN A 222 2.22 -1.18 -4.16
C GLN A 222 3.55 -0.44 -4.17
N GLY A 223 3.55 0.75 -4.78
CA GLY A 223 4.69 1.65 -4.78
C GLY A 223 5.11 2.08 -3.38
N ILE A 224 6.21 2.82 -3.30
CA ILE A 224 6.79 3.19 -2.01
C ILE A 224 5.89 4.22 -1.28
N SER A 225 5.31 3.81 -0.15
CA SER A 225 4.73 4.74 0.83
C SER A 225 5.82 5.55 1.49
N THR A 226 5.69 6.88 1.55
CA THR A 226 6.71 7.75 2.17
C THR A 226 6.54 7.96 3.67
N VAL A 227 7.59 8.50 4.28
CA VAL A 227 7.63 8.94 5.67
C VAL A 227 7.78 10.46 5.72
N HIS A 228 7.38 11.09 6.83
CA HIS A 228 7.50 12.54 7.01
C HIS A 228 8.20 12.89 8.34
N TYR A 229 9.46 12.46 8.47
CA TYR A 229 10.28 12.70 9.66
C TYR A 229 11.16 13.96 9.59
N HIS A 230 11.18 14.68 8.47
CA HIS A 230 12.05 15.84 8.26
C HIS A 230 11.38 16.90 7.36
N GLY A 231 10.99 18.05 7.93
CA GLY A 231 10.28 19.09 7.17
C GLY A 231 11.09 19.77 6.07
N ALA A 232 12.41 19.68 6.14
CA ALA A 232 13.29 20.11 5.06
C ALA A 232 12.98 19.41 3.72
N GLU A 233 12.44 18.19 3.74
CA GLU A 233 12.07 17.47 2.52
C GLU A 233 10.84 18.06 1.81
N TRP A 234 10.06 18.90 2.49
CA TRP A 234 8.93 19.64 1.92
C TRP A 234 9.08 21.15 2.02
N ASN A 235 10.33 21.66 1.98
CA ASN A 235 10.68 23.09 2.03
C ASN A 235 10.25 23.81 3.32
N GLU A 236 10.04 23.10 4.43
CA GLU A 236 9.76 23.68 5.75
C GLU A 236 10.86 23.23 6.75
N PRO A 237 12.10 23.73 6.63
CA PRO A 237 13.24 23.22 7.42
C PRO A 237 13.11 23.43 8.94
N SER A 238 12.24 24.34 9.39
CA SER A 238 11.91 24.53 10.81
C SER A 238 10.95 23.46 11.36
N VAL A 239 10.24 22.74 10.49
CA VAL A 239 9.33 21.67 10.89
C VAL A 239 10.13 20.40 11.11
N ARG A 240 10.04 19.87 12.33
CA ARG A 240 10.82 18.71 12.73
C ARG A 240 10.34 17.42 12.07
N ASP A 241 9.03 17.19 12.04
CA ASP A 241 8.40 15.94 11.62
C ASP A 241 6.91 16.18 11.33
N CYS A 242 6.11 15.11 11.14
CA CYS A 242 4.69 15.18 10.84
C CYS A 242 3.79 15.73 11.97
N ARG A 243 4.32 16.11 13.14
CA ARG A 243 3.51 16.69 14.22
C ARG A 243 2.88 18.03 13.80
N GLY A 244 1.61 18.18 14.15
CA GLY A 244 0.83 19.40 13.91
C GLY A 244 0.53 19.68 12.43
N GLN A 245 0.86 18.76 11.52
CA GLN A 245 0.55 18.92 10.10
C GLN A 245 -0.91 18.54 9.85
N THR A 246 -1.70 19.49 9.32
CA THR A 246 -3.16 19.33 9.12
C THR A 246 -3.60 19.52 7.67
N LYS A 247 -2.67 19.83 6.78
CA LYS A 247 -2.91 20.01 5.35
C LYS A 247 -1.84 19.30 4.51
N PRO A 248 -2.20 18.82 3.31
CA PRO A 248 -1.24 18.28 2.36
C PRO A 248 -0.30 19.38 1.86
N ILE A 249 0.74 18.95 1.17
CA ILE A 249 1.56 19.82 0.34
C ILE A 249 0.75 20.14 -0.92
N GLU A 250 0.63 21.44 -1.23
CA GLU A 250 -0.14 21.91 -2.38
C GLU A 250 0.56 21.59 -3.71
N GLY A 251 -0.24 21.38 -4.76
CA GLY A 251 0.24 21.13 -6.11
C GLY A 251 0.49 19.66 -6.44
N SER A 252 1.35 19.44 -7.43
CA SER A 252 1.56 18.13 -8.07
C SER A 252 3.05 17.72 -8.11
N SER A 253 3.87 18.29 -7.23
CA SER A 253 5.31 18.05 -7.18
C SER A 253 5.81 18.06 -5.74
N TYR A 254 6.69 17.11 -5.41
CA TYR A 254 7.36 17.06 -4.12
C TYR A 254 8.82 17.52 -4.28
N PRO A 255 9.32 18.45 -3.43
CA PRO A 255 10.66 19.00 -3.60
C PRO A 255 11.77 18.07 -3.10
N GLY A 256 11.46 17.16 -2.18
CA GLY A 256 12.42 16.20 -1.64
C GLY A 256 12.78 15.07 -2.60
N ASN A 257 13.86 14.35 -2.26
CA ASN A 257 14.34 13.24 -3.07
C ASN A 257 13.37 12.06 -3.05
N LYS A 258 13.34 11.30 -4.16
CA LYS A 258 12.62 10.03 -4.19
C LYS A 258 13.34 8.98 -3.33
N PRO A 259 12.60 8.12 -2.60
CA PRO A 259 13.21 6.99 -1.91
C PRO A 259 13.98 6.09 -2.89
N ARG A 260 15.19 5.66 -2.53
CA ARG A 260 16.05 4.81 -3.40
C ARG A 260 15.34 3.53 -3.89
N GLY A 261 14.38 3.02 -3.10
CA GLY A 261 13.60 1.83 -3.45
C GLY A 261 12.67 2.01 -4.65
N ASP A 262 12.22 3.23 -4.96
CA ASP A 262 11.32 3.49 -6.10
C ASP A 262 11.98 3.10 -7.42
N ALA A 263 13.24 3.52 -7.63
CA ALA A 263 14.00 3.17 -8.82
C ALA A 263 14.22 1.65 -8.95
N VAL A 264 14.41 0.96 -7.81
CA VAL A 264 14.57 -0.51 -7.80
C VAL A 264 13.27 -1.21 -8.18
N VAL A 265 12.14 -0.81 -7.59
CA VAL A 265 10.83 -1.40 -7.87
C VAL A 265 10.47 -1.24 -9.35
N ARG A 266 10.59 -0.03 -9.90
CA ARG A 266 10.34 0.23 -11.32
C ARG A 266 11.26 -0.61 -12.20
N SER A 267 12.56 -0.60 -11.92
CA SER A 267 13.53 -1.41 -12.66
C SER A 267 13.17 -2.90 -12.63
N VAL A 268 12.72 -3.46 -11.50
CA VAL A 268 12.35 -4.87 -11.43
C VAL A 268 11.10 -5.18 -12.25
N ILE A 269 10.05 -4.35 -12.14
CA ILE A 269 8.79 -4.53 -12.87
C ILE A 269 9.00 -4.39 -14.37
N ASP A 270 9.75 -3.36 -14.81
CA ASP A 270 10.03 -3.09 -16.22
C ASP A 270 10.86 -4.21 -16.89
N ASN A 271 11.60 -4.99 -16.10
CA ASN A 271 12.44 -6.10 -16.59
C ASN A 271 11.78 -7.48 -16.41
N MET A 272 10.50 -7.55 -16.03
CA MET A 272 9.76 -8.81 -15.98
C MET A 272 9.60 -9.41 -17.38
N LYS A 273 9.66 -10.74 -17.48
CA LYS A 273 9.54 -11.44 -18.77
C LYS A 273 8.15 -11.30 -19.38
N LYS A 274 7.13 -11.14 -18.54
CA LYS A 274 5.74 -10.91 -18.93
C LYS A 274 5.34 -9.48 -18.54
N PRO A 275 5.35 -8.51 -19.46
CA PRO A 275 5.04 -7.09 -19.13
C PRO A 275 3.67 -6.86 -18.47
N ALA A 276 2.70 -7.76 -18.70
CA ALA A 276 1.37 -7.69 -18.08
C ALA A 276 1.22 -8.53 -16.80
N ALA A 277 2.28 -9.20 -16.33
CA ALA A 277 2.18 -10.10 -15.18
C ALA A 277 2.15 -9.39 -13.83
N ALA A 278 2.58 -8.12 -13.75
CA ALA A 278 2.36 -7.27 -12.58
C ALA A 278 2.28 -5.80 -12.99
N SER A 279 1.46 -5.02 -12.27
CA SER A 279 1.34 -3.57 -12.46
C SER A 279 1.81 -2.81 -11.21
N LEU A 280 2.49 -1.69 -11.41
CA LEU A 280 2.85 -0.79 -10.32
C LEU A 280 1.63 0.04 -9.91
N LEU A 281 1.21 -0.08 -8.65
CA LEU A 281 0.28 0.87 -8.04
C LEU A 281 1.12 2.05 -7.52
N ASP A 282 1.37 3.03 -8.39
CA ASP A 282 2.33 4.12 -8.17
C ASP A 282 1.82 5.18 -7.17
N ILE A 283 1.86 4.82 -5.88
CA ILE A 283 1.40 5.67 -4.78
C ILE A 283 2.46 6.67 -4.27
N LEU A 284 3.63 6.77 -4.92
CA LEU A 284 4.75 7.52 -4.35
C LEU A 284 4.42 9.02 -4.22
N LEU A 285 4.06 9.68 -5.32
CA LEU A 285 3.82 11.13 -5.30
C LEU A 285 2.63 11.49 -4.40
N LEU A 286 1.52 10.77 -4.51
CA LEU A 286 0.34 11.07 -3.70
C LEU A 286 0.63 10.90 -2.21
N THR A 287 1.48 9.96 -1.80
CA THR A 287 1.86 9.82 -0.39
C THR A 287 2.86 10.89 0.05
N GLN A 288 3.82 11.26 -0.80
CA GLN A 288 4.74 12.39 -0.57
C GLN A 288 4.02 13.70 -0.26
N LEU A 289 2.85 13.92 -0.88
CA LEU A 289 2.08 15.15 -0.67
C LEU A 289 1.22 15.13 0.60
N ARG A 290 1.19 14.03 1.37
CA ARG A 290 0.26 13.83 2.50
C ARG A 290 0.92 13.89 3.87
N LYS A 291 1.77 14.88 4.12
CA LYS A 291 2.38 15.08 5.45
C LYS A 291 1.37 15.15 6.62
N ASP A 292 0.10 15.45 6.34
CA ASP A 292 -1.03 15.50 7.27
C ASP A 292 -1.67 14.15 7.61
N GLY A 293 -1.45 13.11 6.80
CA GLY A 293 -2.21 11.85 6.88
C GLY A 293 -1.73 10.84 7.92
N HIS A 294 -0.64 11.12 8.63
CA HIS A 294 -0.02 10.19 9.58
C HIS A 294 -0.72 10.17 10.95
N PRO A 295 -0.65 9.06 11.71
CA PRO A 295 -1.08 9.03 13.10
C PRO A 295 -0.36 10.04 13.97
N SER A 296 0.92 10.32 13.69
CA SER A 296 1.72 11.24 14.48
C SER A 296 1.72 10.83 15.95
N THR A 297 1.23 11.67 16.86
CA THR A 297 1.09 11.36 18.29
C THR A 297 -0.20 10.62 18.64
N TYR A 298 -1.11 10.43 17.69
CA TYR A 298 -2.41 9.80 17.86
C TYR A 298 -2.39 8.30 17.56
N ALA A 299 -1.25 7.65 17.80
CA ALA A 299 -1.09 6.19 17.69
C ALA A 299 -1.46 5.44 19.00
N GLY A 300 -2.04 6.14 19.97
CA GLY A 300 -2.41 5.62 21.29
C GLY A 300 -1.48 6.07 22.41
N ALA A 301 -1.98 6.03 23.65
CA ALA A 301 -1.25 6.49 24.82
C ALA A 301 0.09 5.74 24.99
N GLY A 302 1.19 6.50 25.08
CA GLY A 302 2.55 5.94 25.23
C GLY A 302 3.17 5.38 23.96
N ALA A 303 2.47 5.41 22.82
CA ALA A 303 3.03 5.02 21.53
C ALA A 303 4.11 6.03 21.08
N PRO A 304 5.19 5.57 20.40
CA PRO A 304 6.14 6.47 19.78
C PRO A 304 5.48 7.28 18.65
N LEU A 305 6.10 8.42 18.31
CA LEU A 305 5.70 9.21 17.14
C LEU A 305 5.73 8.35 15.87
N ASP A 306 4.61 8.31 15.15
CA ASP A 306 4.48 7.59 13.89
C ASP A 306 4.28 8.55 12.72
N CYS A 307 5.32 8.70 11.90
CA CYS A 307 5.26 9.43 10.63
C CYS A 307 5.54 8.49 9.45
N SER A 308 5.26 7.19 9.60
CA SER A 308 5.48 6.18 8.55
C SER A 308 4.22 5.42 8.15
N HIS A 309 3.30 5.16 9.08
CA HIS A 309 1.98 4.59 8.81
C HIS A 309 0.93 5.69 8.61
N TRP A 310 -0.29 5.32 8.28
CA TRP A 310 -1.35 6.26 7.93
C TRP A 310 -2.59 6.07 8.78
N CYS A 311 -3.22 7.18 9.14
CA CYS A 311 -4.57 7.15 9.71
C CYS A 311 -5.52 6.46 8.74
N VAL A 312 -6.44 5.68 9.32
CA VAL A 312 -7.60 5.12 8.63
C VAL A 312 -8.84 5.76 9.28
N ALA A 313 -9.76 6.39 8.55
CA ALA A 313 -9.79 6.66 7.11
C ALA A 313 -8.71 7.66 6.67
N GLY A 314 -8.40 7.70 5.37
CA GLY A 314 -7.41 8.62 4.80
C GLY A 314 -6.64 8.08 3.60
N VAL A 315 -5.32 8.26 3.61
CA VAL A 315 -4.43 7.96 2.47
C VAL A 315 -4.56 6.51 1.94
N PRO A 316 -4.67 5.47 2.79
CA PRO A 316 -4.85 4.10 2.32
C PRO A 316 -6.17 3.87 1.57
N ASP A 317 -7.22 4.66 1.85
CA ASP A 317 -8.48 4.58 1.11
C ASP A 317 -8.29 5.01 -0.35
N THR A 318 -7.43 6.01 -0.58
CA THR A 318 -7.04 6.43 -1.94
C THR A 318 -6.22 5.36 -2.66
N TRP A 319 -5.35 4.63 -1.96
CA TRP A 319 -4.64 3.48 -2.55
C TRP A 319 -5.62 2.41 -3.01
N ASN A 320 -6.67 2.15 -2.22
CA ASN A 320 -7.73 1.22 -2.56
C ASN A 320 -8.64 1.74 -3.69
N GLN A 321 -8.87 3.05 -3.79
CA GLN A 321 -9.57 3.65 -4.93
C GLN A 321 -8.77 3.53 -6.23
N LEU A 322 -7.45 3.70 -6.17
CA LEU A 322 -6.58 3.49 -7.34
C LEU A 322 -6.50 2.01 -7.73
N LEU A 323 -6.43 1.11 -6.75
CA LEU A 323 -6.54 -0.33 -7.00
C LEU A 323 -7.86 -0.66 -7.69
N TYR A 324 -8.98 -0.16 -7.15
CA TYR A 324 -10.31 -0.31 -7.73
C TYR A 324 -10.38 0.19 -9.18
N THR A 325 -9.85 1.39 -9.43
CA THR A 325 -9.77 1.97 -10.78
C THR A 325 -9.04 1.04 -11.76
N ASN A 326 -7.89 0.49 -11.36
CA ASN A 326 -7.12 -0.44 -12.19
C ASN A 326 -7.84 -1.78 -12.42
N LEU A 327 -8.64 -2.21 -11.45
CA LEU A 327 -9.45 -3.43 -11.55
C LEU A 327 -10.69 -3.23 -12.44
N LEU A 328 -11.20 -2.00 -12.58
CA LEU A 328 -12.32 -1.66 -13.46
C LEU A 328 -11.96 -1.57 -14.94
N GLN A 329 -10.70 -1.28 -15.28
CA GLN A 329 -10.22 -1.18 -16.68
C GLN A 329 -10.10 -2.56 -17.37
N THR A 330 -11.03 -3.47 -17.08
CA THR A 330 -11.08 -4.84 -17.60
C THR A 330 -12.12 -5.03 -18.68
#